data_AF-A0A4Q3CE74-F1
#
_entry.id   AF-A0A4Q3CE74-F1
#
_cell.length_a   1.000
_cell.length_b   1.000
_cell.length_c   1.000
_cell.angle_alpha   90.00
_cell.angle_beta   90.00
_cell.angle_gamma   90.00
#
_symmetry.space_group_name_H-M   'P 1'
#
loop_
_entity.id
_entity.type
_entity.pdbx_description
1 polymer ?
#
loop_
_entity_poly.entity_id
_entity_poly.type
_entity_poly.pdbx_seq_one_letter_code
_entity_poly.pdbx_strand_id
1 'polypeptide(L)'
;MPTLYASFAGRIGAILDELEATGAIPAGLDRRNVAVEPPRDAAHGDLATNAAMVLAKPAGTNPRALAELIVPKLAALPEIASADVAGPGFINVRLTDQSWRDELATILAEGAGYGQSTLGTGKRVNVEYVSANPTGPMHMGHCRGAVVGDALAALLEYAGYAVTREYYVNDAGAQVQTLARSAHLRYREALGETIEIPEGFYPGD
;
A
#
# COMPACT_ATOMS: atom_id res chain seq x y z
N MET A 1 9.93 -15.55 2.54
CA MET A 1 9.74 -15.33 3.98
C MET A 1 9.07 -13.97 4.14
N PRO A 2 8.22 -13.78 5.16
CA PRO A 2 7.69 -12.45 5.46
C PRO A 2 8.84 -11.52 5.86
N THR A 3 8.72 -10.23 5.56
CA THR A 3 9.66 -9.20 6.04
C THR A 3 9.72 -9.20 7.57
N LEU A 4 10.77 -8.60 8.15
CA LEU A 4 10.90 -8.39 9.59
C LEU A 4 9.59 -7.90 10.23
N TYR A 5 9.02 -6.81 9.72
CA TYR A 5 7.79 -6.21 10.26
C TYR A 5 6.59 -7.16 10.17
N ALA A 6 6.44 -7.87 9.05
CA ALA A 6 5.35 -8.84 8.88
C ALA A 6 5.52 -10.05 9.81
N SER A 7 6.76 -10.50 10.02
CA SER A 7 7.08 -11.55 10.99
C SER A 7 6.69 -11.14 12.42
N PHE A 8 7.08 -9.93 12.85
CA PHE A 8 6.73 -9.41 14.17
C PHE A 8 5.24 -9.11 14.33
N ALA A 9 4.55 -8.66 13.28
CA ALA A 9 3.08 -8.59 13.30
C ALA A 9 2.46 -9.98 13.55
N GLY A 10 3.01 -11.02 12.94
CA GLY A 10 2.65 -12.42 13.22
C GLY A 10 2.93 -12.85 14.67
N ARG A 11 4.08 -12.46 15.24
CA ARG A 11 4.40 -12.71 16.66
C ARG A 11 3.42 -12.04 17.61
N ILE A 12 3.06 -10.78 17.35
CA ILE A 12 2.02 -10.07 18.11
C ILE A 12 0.68 -10.81 17.99
N GLY A 13 0.31 -11.26 16.79
CA GLY A 13 -0.88 -12.08 16.59
C GLY A 13 -0.90 -13.33 17.46
N ALA A 14 0.19 -14.11 17.45
CA ALA A 14 0.32 -15.33 18.24
C ALA A 14 0.27 -15.06 19.76
N ILE A 15 0.88 -13.96 20.22
CA ILE A 15 0.80 -13.54 21.63
C ILE A 15 -0.64 -13.20 22.02
N LEU A 16 -1.37 -12.49 21.17
CA LEU A 16 -2.77 -12.17 21.40
C LEU A 16 -3.65 -13.43 21.39
N ASP A 17 -3.37 -14.40 20.52
CA ASP A 17 -4.06 -15.71 20.52
C ASP A 17 -3.83 -16.46 21.84
N GLU A 18 -2.63 -16.43 22.38
CA GLU A 18 -2.32 -17.04 23.68
C GLU A 18 -3.05 -16.34 24.84
N LEU A 19 -3.12 -15.00 24.80
CA LEU A 19 -3.87 -14.22 25.80
C LEU A 19 -5.39 -14.49 25.71
N GLU A 20 -5.93 -14.70 24.51
CA GLU A 20 -7.33 -15.12 24.33
C GLU A 20 -7.55 -16.54 24.87
N ALA A 21 -6.66 -17.48 24.54
CA ALA A 21 -6.75 -18.87 24.98
C ALA A 21 -6.67 -19.04 26.50
N THR A 22 -5.92 -18.17 27.18
CA THR A 22 -5.81 -18.17 28.65
C THR A 22 -6.93 -17.38 29.35
N GLY A 23 -7.82 -16.73 28.58
CA GLY A 23 -8.89 -15.88 29.12
C GLY A 23 -8.41 -14.55 29.69
N ALA A 24 -7.16 -14.16 29.42
CA ALA A 24 -6.61 -12.87 29.85
C ALA A 24 -7.20 -11.69 29.07
N ILE A 25 -7.67 -11.94 27.84
CA ILE A 25 -8.48 -11.02 27.03
C ILE A 25 -9.68 -11.75 26.41
N PRO A 26 -10.78 -11.05 26.07
CA PRO A 26 -11.93 -11.66 25.40
C PRO A 26 -11.57 -12.23 24.03
N ALA A 27 -12.23 -13.31 23.61
CA ALA A 27 -12.03 -13.89 22.29
C ALA A 27 -12.63 -13.01 21.16
N GLY A 28 -12.03 -13.08 19.98
CA GLY A 28 -12.60 -12.49 18.76
C GLY A 28 -12.49 -10.98 18.67
N LEU A 29 -11.46 -10.40 19.29
CA LEU A 29 -11.18 -8.96 19.16
C LEU A 29 -10.79 -8.62 17.72
N ASP A 30 -11.26 -7.46 17.24
CA ASP A 30 -10.88 -6.94 15.93
C ASP A 30 -9.44 -6.40 15.93
N ARG A 31 -8.54 -7.10 15.25
CA ARG A 31 -7.10 -6.78 15.20
C ARG A 31 -6.68 -5.96 13.98
N ARG A 32 -7.61 -5.51 13.13
CA ARG A 32 -7.28 -4.80 11.87
C ARG A 32 -6.45 -3.53 12.05
N ASN A 33 -6.58 -2.87 13.20
CA ASN A 33 -5.85 -1.63 13.52
C ASN A 33 -4.57 -1.86 14.32
N VAL A 34 -4.21 -3.12 14.59
CA VAL A 34 -2.93 -3.46 15.21
C VAL A 34 -1.84 -3.30 14.16
N ALA A 35 -0.84 -2.48 14.48
CA ALA A 35 0.29 -2.19 13.62
C ALA A 35 1.61 -2.52 14.32
N VAL A 36 2.60 -2.90 13.52
CA VAL A 36 4.01 -2.98 13.90
C VAL A 36 4.77 -2.11 12.92
N GLU A 37 5.39 -1.05 13.43
CA GLU A 37 5.98 0.02 12.63
C GLU A 37 7.31 0.45 13.22
N PRO A 38 8.20 1.12 12.46
CA PRO A 38 9.34 1.80 13.04
C PRO A 38 8.88 2.86 14.05
N PRO A 39 9.52 2.99 15.23
CA PRO A 39 9.21 4.07 16.15
C PRO A 39 9.59 5.42 15.53
N ARG A 40 8.86 6.48 15.91
CA ARG A 40 9.16 7.87 15.46
C ARG A 40 10.54 8.36 15.91
N ASP A 41 11.00 7.87 17.06
CA ASP A 41 12.31 8.19 17.63
C ASP A 41 13.10 6.89 17.75
N ALA A 42 14.28 6.82 17.16
CA ALA A 42 15.15 5.65 17.19
C ALA A 42 15.65 5.31 18.61
N ALA A 43 15.61 6.26 19.56
CA ALA A 43 15.90 5.98 20.96
C ALA A 43 14.91 4.96 21.56
N HIS A 44 13.71 4.86 21.00
CA HIS A 44 12.66 3.93 21.42
C HIS A 44 12.80 2.52 20.86
N GLY A 45 13.92 2.19 20.21
CA GLY A 45 14.17 0.85 19.68
C GLY A 45 13.95 0.77 18.18
N ASP A 46 13.66 -0.44 17.71
CA ASP A 46 13.66 -0.79 16.29
C ASP A 46 12.23 -0.95 15.75
N LEU A 47 11.32 -1.45 16.60
CA LEU A 47 9.91 -1.64 16.30
C LEU A 47 9.06 -1.02 17.40
N ALA A 48 7.86 -0.60 17.03
CA ALA A 48 6.81 -0.19 17.94
C ALA A 48 5.49 -0.83 17.53
N THR A 49 4.67 -1.18 18.51
CA THR A 49 3.29 -1.62 18.26
C THR A 49 2.29 -0.86 19.11
N ASN A 50 1.14 -0.58 18.51
CA ASN A 50 -0.03 0.03 19.13
C ASN A 50 -1.04 -1.00 19.63
N ALA A 51 -0.70 -2.30 19.65
CA ALA A 51 -1.65 -3.39 19.92
C ALA A 51 -2.47 -3.15 21.19
N ALA A 52 -1.82 -2.77 22.29
CA ALA A 52 -2.53 -2.52 23.54
C ALA A 52 -3.42 -1.27 23.48
N MET A 53 -3.01 -0.23 22.75
CA MET A 53 -3.78 1.01 22.57
C MET A 53 -5.11 0.75 21.87
N VAL A 54 -5.10 -0.06 20.81
CA VAL A 54 -6.29 -0.29 19.98
C VAL A 54 -7.18 -1.41 20.52
N LEU A 55 -6.62 -2.35 21.30
CA LEU A 55 -7.36 -3.51 21.82
C LEU A 55 -7.83 -3.37 23.27
N ALA A 56 -7.30 -2.45 24.08
CA ALA A 56 -7.65 -2.41 25.51
C ALA A 56 -9.13 -2.12 25.78
N LYS A 57 -9.72 -1.13 25.08
CA LYS A 57 -11.15 -0.79 25.23
C LYS A 57 -12.07 -1.98 24.94
N PRO A 58 -11.99 -2.66 23.78
CA PRO A 58 -12.83 -3.83 23.53
C PRO A 58 -12.46 -5.02 24.42
N ALA A 59 -11.22 -5.11 24.92
CA ALA A 59 -10.83 -6.09 25.93
C ALA A 59 -11.31 -5.76 27.36
N GLY A 60 -11.98 -4.63 27.58
CA GLY A 60 -12.49 -4.23 28.90
C GLY A 60 -11.40 -3.84 29.91
N THR A 61 -10.21 -3.44 29.43
CA THR A 61 -9.07 -3.04 30.26
C THR A 61 -8.51 -1.69 29.83
N ASN A 62 -7.46 -1.21 30.49
CA ASN A 62 -6.72 -0.02 30.07
C ASN A 62 -5.47 -0.41 29.24
N PRO A 63 -4.98 0.47 28.34
CA PRO A 63 -3.87 0.14 27.44
C PRO A 63 -2.57 -0.24 28.15
N ARG A 64 -2.26 0.38 29.29
CA ARG A 64 -1.05 0.06 30.07
C ARG A 64 -1.10 -1.37 30.60
N ALA A 65 -2.22 -1.75 31.21
CA ALA A 65 -2.41 -3.10 31.74
C ALA A 65 -2.35 -4.18 30.65
N LEU A 66 -2.94 -3.92 29.47
CA LEU A 66 -2.81 -4.85 28.35
C LEU A 66 -1.38 -4.93 27.82
N ALA A 67 -0.68 -3.79 27.73
CA ALA A 67 0.72 -3.78 27.31
C ALA A 67 1.63 -4.58 28.28
N GLU A 68 1.36 -4.50 29.58
CA GLU A 68 2.06 -5.26 30.62
C GLU A 68 1.85 -6.78 30.52
N LEU A 69 0.77 -7.24 29.86
CA LEU A 69 0.58 -8.66 29.54
C LEU A 69 1.36 -9.09 28.28
N ILE A 70 1.52 -8.18 27.31
CA ILE A 70 2.17 -8.46 26.02
C ILE A 70 3.70 -8.40 26.14
N VAL A 71 4.23 -7.41 26.85
CA VAL A 71 5.68 -7.16 26.95
C VAL A 71 6.49 -8.36 27.45
N PRO A 72 6.10 -9.07 28.53
CA PRO A 72 6.87 -10.23 29.00
C PRO A 72 6.96 -11.35 27.97
N LYS A 73 5.90 -11.52 27.15
CA LYS A 73 5.87 -12.53 26.08
C LYS A 73 6.77 -12.15 24.92
N LEU A 74 6.82 -10.87 24.57
CA LEU A 74 7.79 -10.34 23.61
C LEU A 74 9.23 -10.50 24.10
N ALA A 75 9.50 -10.09 25.34
CA ALA A 75 10.85 -10.17 25.93
C ALA A 75 11.38 -11.60 26.07
N ALA A 76 10.50 -12.62 26.01
CA ALA A 76 10.89 -14.02 25.99
C ALA A 76 11.32 -14.54 24.60
N LEU A 77 11.10 -13.77 23.53
CA LEU A 77 11.51 -14.15 22.18
C LEU A 77 13.03 -13.94 21.99
N PRO A 78 13.78 -14.93 21.47
CA PRO A 78 15.22 -14.82 21.30
C PRO A 78 15.63 -13.71 20.31
N GLU A 79 14.74 -13.34 19.39
CA GLU A 79 14.95 -12.24 18.45
C GLU A 79 14.82 -10.82 19.06
N ILE A 80 14.37 -10.71 20.32
CA ILE A 80 14.14 -9.44 21.03
C ILE A 80 15.18 -9.25 22.14
N ALA A 81 15.85 -8.10 22.12
CA ALA A 81 16.78 -7.68 23.17
C ALA A 81 16.06 -7.02 24.35
N SER A 82 15.05 -6.19 24.08
CA SER A 82 14.16 -5.64 25.11
C SER A 82 12.79 -5.27 24.54
N ALA A 83 11.78 -5.27 25.40
CA ALA A 83 10.45 -4.75 25.07
C ALA A 83 9.95 -3.93 26.26
N ASP A 84 9.45 -2.72 26.00
CA ASP A 84 9.15 -1.73 27.03
C ASP A 84 7.82 -1.03 26.75
N VAL A 85 7.02 -0.81 27.80
CA VAL A 85 5.77 -0.06 27.66
C VAL A 85 6.05 1.45 27.72
N ALA A 86 5.75 2.15 26.64
CA ALA A 86 5.88 3.59 26.50
C ALA A 86 4.54 4.33 26.62
N GLY A 87 4.57 5.44 27.35
CA GLY A 87 3.40 6.29 27.57
C GLY A 87 2.16 5.50 28.02
N PRO A 88 1.00 5.73 27.41
CA PRO A 88 -0.26 5.13 27.85
C PRO A 88 -0.37 3.62 27.55
N GLY A 89 0.46 3.05 26.67
CA GLY A 89 0.33 1.65 26.24
C GLY A 89 0.92 1.35 24.85
N PHE A 90 1.80 2.20 24.32
CA PHE A 90 2.63 1.80 23.18
C PHE A 90 3.67 0.79 23.68
N ILE A 91 4.06 -0.14 22.82
CA ILE A 91 5.11 -1.11 23.15
C ILE A 91 6.26 -0.87 22.19
N ASN A 92 7.39 -0.50 22.76
CA ASN A 92 8.66 -0.31 22.09
C ASN A 92 9.46 -1.60 22.16
N VAL A 93 10.11 -1.99 21.07
CA VAL A 93 10.86 -3.25 20.99
C VAL A 93 12.23 -2.96 20.38
N ARG A 94 13.27 -3.43 21.07
CA ARG A 94 14.64 -3.46 20.57
C ARG A 94 14.99 -4.87 20.16
N LEU A 95 15.50 -5.03 18.95
CA LEU A 95 15.91 -6.30 18.38
C LEU A 95 17.34 -6.63 18.74
N THR A 96 17.70 -7.91 18.66
CA THR A 96 19.10 -8.31 18.75
C THR A 96 19.84 -7.96 17.45
N ASP A 97 21.16 -7.78 17.55
CA ASP A 97 22.02 -7.61 16.37
C ASP A 97 21.96 -8.83 15.43
N GLN A 98 21.62 -10.01 15.96
CA GLN A 98 21.45 -11.20 15.13
C GLN A 98 20.20 -11.09 14.25
N SER A 99 19.09 -10.57 14.80
CA SER A 99 17.84 -10.36 14.05
C SER A 99 18.06 -9.49 12.81
N TRP A 100 18.87 -8.42 12.93
CA TRP A 100 19.25 -7.57 11.80
C TRP A 100 20.12 -8.29 10.77
N ARG A 101 21.08 -9.11 11.23
CA ARG A 101 21.92 -9.92 10.34
C ARG A 101 21.12 -10.97 9.58
N ASP A 102 20.14 -11.58 10.24
CA ASP A 102 19.24 -12.57 9.63
C ASP A 102 18.33 -11.92 8.59
N GLU A 103 17.85 -10.70 8.84
CA GLU A 103 17.08 -9.94 7.84
C GLU A 103 17.92 -9.60 6.61
N LEU A 104 19.18 -9.17 6.79
CA LEU A 104 20.10 -8.93 5.68
C LEU A 104 20.35 -10.21 4.87
N ALA A 105 20.54 -11.36 5.54
CA ALA A 105 20.67 -12.64 4.87
C ALA A 105 19.40 -13.01 4.09
N THR A 106 18.23 -12.71 4.63
CA THR A 106 16.93 -12.92 3.96
C THR A 106 16.81 -12.04 2.71
N ILE A 107 17.14 -10.75 2.81
CA ILE A 107 17.15 -9.82 1.66
C ILE A 107 18.06 -10.34 0.54
N LEU A 108 19.26 -10.80 0.88
CA LEU A 108 20.21 -11.35 -0.10
C LEU A 108 19.72 -12.65 -0.73
N ALA A 109 19.08 -13.53 0.07
CA ALA A 109 18.55 -14.79 -0.42
C ALA A 109 17.33 -14.62 -1.33
N GLU A 110 16.46 -13.65 -1.04
CA GLU A 110 15.24 -13.41 -1.79
C GLU A 110 15.45 -12.47 -2.99
N GLY A 111 16.47 -11.61 -2.94
CA GLY A 111 16.81 -10.69 -4.01
C GLY A 111 15.63 -9.82 -4.43
N ALA A 112 15.26 -9.87 -5.72
CA ALA A 112 14.14 -9.10 -6.27
C ALA A 112 12.76 -9.54 -5.76
N GLY A 113 12.66 -10.67 -5.05
CA GLY A 113 11.43 -11.13 -4.42
C GLY A 113 11.25 -10.66 -2.97
N TYR A 114 12.25 -9.99 -2.38
CA TYR A 114 12.16 -9.54 -0.98
C TYR A 114 11.02 -8.53 -0.79
N GLY A 115 10.15 -8.77 0.19
CA GLY A 115 8.99 -7.93 0.46
C GLY A 115 7.78 -8.20 -0.42
N GLN A 116 7.83 -9.19 -1.31
CA GLN A 116 6.64 -9.67 -2.01
C GLN A 116 5.65 -10.22 -0.98
N SER A 117 4.37 -9.91 -1.15
CA SER A 117 3.33 -10.25 -0.17
C SER A 117 2.20 -11.05 -0.82
N THR A 118 1.52 -11.86 0.00
CA THR A 118 0.31 -12.60 -0.38
C THR A 118 -0.97 -11.91 0.10
N LEU A 119 -0.88 -10.68 0.63
CA LEU A 119 -2.01 -9.91 1.16
C LEU A 119 -3.19 -9.80 0.17
N GLY A 120 -2.88 -9.66 -1.11
CA GLY A 120 -3.85 -9.52 -2.19
C GLY A 120 -4.39 -10.83 -2.76
N THR A 121 -3.94 -11.98 -2.28
CA THR A 121 -4.28 -13.29 -2.89
C THR A 121 -5.80 -13.47 -2.97
N GLY A 122 -6.30 -13.82 -4.17
CA GLY A 122 -7.72 -14.01 -4.44
C GLY A 122 -8.53 -12.72 -4.60
N LYS A 123 -7.91 -11.54 -4.50
CA LYS A 123 -8.54 -10.24 -4.73
C LYS A 123 -8.15 -9.70 -6.10
N ARG A 124 -9.15 -9.19 -6.83
CA ARG A 124 -8.98 -8.50 -8.11
C ARG A 124 -9.06 -7.00 -7.89
N VAL A 125 -8.18 -6.24 -8.54
CA VAL A 125 -8.16 -4.78 -8.49
C VAL A 125 -8.07 -4.24 -9.91
N ASN A 126 -8.93 -3.29 -10.25
CA ASN A 126 -8.81 -2.51 -11.48
C ASN A 126 -8.13 -1.19 -11.16
N VAL A 127 -7.06 -0.87 -11.90
CA VAL A 127 -6.35 0.40 -11.83
C VAL A 127 -6.53 1.09 -13.18
N GLU A 128 -7.47 2.01 -13.25
CA GLU A 128 -7.66 2.88 -14.42
C GLU A 128 -6.79 4.13 -14.27
N TYR A 129 -6.01 4.45 -15.29
CA TYR A 129 -5.16 5.63 -15.27
C TYR A 129 -4.88 6.18 -16.68
N VAL A 130 -4.47 7.44 -16.72
CA VAL A 130 -4.31 8.27 -17.94
C VAL A 130 -5.63 8.62 -18.61
N SER A 131 -6.36 7.64 -19.15
CA SER A 131 -7.70 7.77 -19.79
C SER A 131 -7.93 9.09 -20.53
N ALA A 132 -6.94 9.52 -21.31
CA ALA A 132 -6.99 10.80 -21.99
C ALA A 132 -7.90 10.69 -23.22
N ASN A 133 -8.73 11.71 -23.45
CA ASN A 133 -9.57 11.77 -24.64
C ASN A 133 -8.69 11.75 -25.91
N PRO A 134 -9.04 10.96 -26.93
CA PRO A 134 -8.21 10.74 -28.12
C PRO A 134 -8.31 11.90 -29.13
N THR A 135 -8.29 13.14 -28.65
CA THR A 135 -8.59 14.34 -29.45
C THR A 135 -7.43 15.33 -29.50
N GLY A 136 -6.28 14.97 -28.96
CA GLY A 136 -5.08 15.82 -28.96
C GLY A 136 -3.84 15.09 -28.46
N PRO A 137 -2.68 15.74 -28.54
CA PRO A 137 -1.41 15.16 -28.11
C PRO A 137 -1.36 15.01 -26.57
N MET A 138 -0.58 14.03 -26.14
CA MET A 138 -0.29 13.82 -24.72
C MET A 138 0.68 14.89 -24.20
N HIS A 139 0.62 15.18 -22.91
CA HIS A 139 1.43 16.23 -22.26
C HIS A 139 1.87 15.77 -20.88
N MET A 140 2.74 16.56 -20.21
CA MET A 140 3.33 16.20 -18.92
C MET A 140 2.32 15.86 -17.82
N GLY A 141 1.15 16.51 -17.82
CA GLY A 141 0.04 16.12 -16.92
C GLY A 141 -0.41 14.66 -17.08
N HIS A 142 -0.54 14.16 -18.31
CA HIS A 142 -0.86 12.76 -18.59
C HIS A 142 0.27 11.82 -18.17
N CYS A 143 1.53 12.22 -18.41
CA CYS A 143 2.70 11.45 -18.01
C CYS A 143 2.76 11.24 -16.49
N ARG A 144 2.42 12.26 -15.68
CA ARG A 144 2.30 12.11 -14.23
C ARG A 144 1.27 11.04 -13.85
N GLY A 145 0.10 11.06 -14.50
CA GLY A 145 -0.94 10.04 -14.30
C GLY A 145 -0.46 8.64 -14.68
N ALA A 146 0.28 8.53 -15.80
CA ALA A 146 0.88 7.28 -16.28
C ALA A 146 1.83 6.67 -15.23
N VAL A 147 2.77 7.47 -14.73
CA VAL A 147 3.79 7.01 -13.77
C VAL A 147 3.16 6.59 -12.45
N VAL A 148 2.24 7.39 -11.90
CA VAL A 148 1.60 7.08 -10.62
C VAL A 148 0.72 5.83 -10.73
N GLY A 149 -0.07 5.73 -11.79
CA GLY A 149 -0.95 4.58 -12.02
C GLY A 149 -0.17 3.29 -12.23
N ASP A 150 0.89 3.32 -13.05
CA ASP A 150 1.72 2.15 -13.28
C ASP A 150 2.49 1.71 -12.03
N ALA A 151 3.08 2.64 -11.29
CA ALA A 151 3.76 2.34 -10.03
C ALA A 151 2.82 1.74 -8.97
N LEU A 152 1.59 2.25 -8.86
CA LEU A 152 0.57 1.69 -7.97
C LEU A 152 0.17 0.28 -8.40
N ALA A 153 -0.08 0.06 -9.71
CA ALA A 153 -0.43 -1.24 -10.24
C ALA A 153 0.69 -2.26 -9.99
N ALA A 154 1.95 -1.89 -10.23
CA ALA A 154 3.11 -2.73 -9.97
C ALA A 154 3.25 -3.07 -8.47
N LEU A 155 3.04 -2.09 -7.58
CA LEU A 155 3.06 -2.32 -6.13
C LEU A 155 1.94 -3.29 -5.69
N LEU A 156 0.74 -3.15 -6.24
CA LEU A 156 -0.38 -4.05 -5.94
C LEU A 156 -0.13 -5.48 -6.45
N GLU A 157 0.45 -5.65 -7.64
CA GLU A 157 0.89 -6.96 -8.12
C GLU A 157 1.95 -7.57 -7.21
N TYR A 158 2.93 -6.76 -6.78
CA TYR A 158 3.96 -7.18 -5.84
C TYR A 158 3.38 -7.57 -4.47
N ALA A 159 2.24 -6.99 -4.09
CA ALA A 159 1.46 -7.36 -2.91
C ALA A 159 0.48 -8.54 -3.13
N GLY A 160 0.53 -9.19 -4.29
CA GLY A 160 -0.19 -10.42 -4.60
C GLY A 160 -1.62 -10.22 -5.13
N TYR A 161 -2.01 -9.00 -5.50
CA TYR A 161 -3.31 -8.73 -6.11
C TYR A 161 -3.32 -9.14 -7.59
N ALA A 162 -4.47 -9.62 -8.08
CA ALA A 162 -4.71 -9.78 -9.51
C ALA A 162 -5.12 -8.43 -10.10
N VAL A 163 -4.15 -7.69 -10.65
CA VAL A 163 -4.35 -6.33 -11.15
C VAL A 163 -4.72 -6.32 -12.63
N THR A 164 -5.80 -5.61 -12.95
CA THR A 164 -6.12 -5.17 -14.31
C THR A 164 -5.70 -3.70 -14.43
N ARG A 165 -4.83 -3.40 -15.39
CA ARG A 165 -4.52 -2.01 -15.79
C ARG A 165 -5.47 -1.62 -16.91
N GLU A 166 -6.19 -0.53 -16.75
CA GLU A 166 -7.16 -0.07 -17.74
C GLU A 166 -6.81 1.34 -18.23
N TYR A 167 -6.96 1.53 -19.54
CA TYR A 167 -6.95 2.84 -20.19
C TYR A 167 -8.31 2.98 -20.84
N TYR A 168 -9.15 3.87 -20.30
CA TYR A 168 -10.44 4.14 -20.89
C TYR A 168 -10.27 5.10 -22.08
N VAL A 169 -10.64 4.64 -23.27
CA VAL A 169 -10.71 5.46 -24.47
C VAL A 169 -12.13 5.98 -24.63
N ASN A 170 -12.33 7.27 -24.40
CA ASN A 170 -13.60 7.91 -24.69
C ASN A 170 -13.71 8.25 -26.17
N ASP A 171 -14.29 7.34 -26.96
CA ASP A 171 -14.48 7.47 -28.40
C ASP A 171 -15.84 8.11 -28.78
N ALA A 172 -16.55 8.67 -27.79
CA ALA A 172 -17.84 9.30 -27.99
C ALA A 172 -17.89 10.75 -27.45
N GLY A 173 -18.88 11.50 -27.94
CA GLY A 173 -19.19 12.84 -27.44
C GLY A 173 -18.62 13.99 -28.29
N ALA A 174 -18.81 15.21 -27.79
CA ALA A 174 -18.60 16.43 -28.56
C ALA A 174 -17.15 16.60 -29.05
N GLN A 175 -16.15 16.25 -28.24
CA GLN A 175 -14.75 16.38 -28.65
C GLN A 175 -14.40 15.45 -29.81
N VAL A 176 -14.88 14.20 -29.80
CA VAL A 176 -14.66 13.25 -30.92
C VAL A 176 -15.42 13.71 -32.17
N GLN A 177 -16.65 14.23 -32.02
CA GLN A 177 -17.39 14.80 -33.15
C GLN A 177 -16.66 16.01 -33.74
N THR A 178 -16.12 16.90 -32.92
CA THR A 178 -15.31 18.04 -33.36
C THR A 178 -14.07 17.55 -34.09
N LEU A 179 -13.36 16.53 -33.57
CA LEU A 179 -12.20 15.93 -34.23
C LEU A 179 -12.55 15.37 -35.61
N ALA A 180 -13.64 14.60 -35.71
CA ALA A 180 -14.09 14.02 -36.97
C ALA A 180 -14.40 15.12 -38.02
N ARG A 181 -15.08 16.20 -37.59
CA ARG A 181 -15.40 17.32 -38.48
C ARG A 181 -14.14 18.11 -38.88
N SER A 182 -13.22 18.36 -37.96
CA SER A 182 -11.90 18.95 -38.24
C SER A 182 -11.12 18.14 -39.26
N ALA A 183 -11.02 16.83 -39.07
CA ALA A 183 -10.31 15.93 -39.98
C ALA A 183 -10.96 15.92 -41.38
N HIS A 184 -12.30 15.97 -41.45
CA HIS A 184 -13.00 16.05 -42.73
C HIS A 184 -12.73 17.36 -43.49
N LEU A 185 -12.63 18.50 -42.79
CA LEU A 185 -12.25 19.77 -43.41
C LEU A 185 -10.83 19.70 -43.99
N ARG A 186 -9.86 19.17 -43.24
CA ARG A 186 -8.49 18.97 -43.74
C ARG A 186 -8.41 17.97 -44.89
N TYR A 187 -9.24 16.92 -44.87
CA TYR A 187 -9.34 15.98 -45.99
C TYR A 187 -9.80 16.67 -47.28
N ARG A 188 -10.80 17.55 -47.23
CA ARG A 188 -11.26 18.33 -48.39
C ARG A 188 -10.20 19.33 -48.88
N GLU A 189 -9.49 19.97 -47.96
CA GLU A 189 -8.37 20.85 -48.30
C GLU A 189 -7.26 20.09 -49.05
N ALA A 190 -6.91 18.88 -48.60
CA ALA A 190 -5.95 18.01 -49.28
C ALA A 190 -6.39 17.56 -50.68
N LEU A 191 -7.70 17.60 -50.98
CA LEU A 191 -8.25 17.36 -52.32
C LEU A 191 -8.27 18.62 -53.21
N GLY A 192 -7.75 19.74 -52.72
CA GLY A 192 -7.59 21.00 -53.48
C GLY A 192 -8.69 22.03 -53.24
N GLU A 193 -9.56 21.84 -52.24
CA GLU A 193 -10.51 22.87 -51.83
C GLU A 193 -9.82 23.95 -50.95
N THR A 194 -10.15 25.22 -51.15
CA THR A 194 -9.73 26.28 -50.23
C THR A 194 -10.65 26.30 -49.02
N ILE A 195 -10.14 25.98 -47.83
CA ILE A 195 -10.93 25.90 -46.59
C ILE A 195 -10.30 26.77 -45.50
N GLU A 196 -11.14 27.54 -44.80
CA GLU A 196 -10.78 28.20 -43.54
C GLU A 196 -11.33 27.36 -42.37
N ILE A 197 -10.47 26.99 -41.42
CA ILE A 197 -10.89 26.18 -40.27
C ILE A 197 -11.66 27.06 -39.28
N PRO A 198 -12.93 26.75 -38.96
CA PRO A 198 -13.73 27.56 -38.03
C PRO A 198 -13.19 27.53 -36.60
N GLU A 199 -13.51 28.57 -35.82
CA GLU A 199 -13.19 28.59 -34.38
C GLU A 199 -13.82 27.40 -33.63
N GLY A 200 -13.08 26.84 -32.67
CA GLY A 200 -13.51 25.68 -31.87
C GLY A 200 -13.27 24.33 -32.54
N PHE A 201 -12.80 24.30 -33.78
CA PHE A 201 -12.30 23.10 -34.44
C PHE A 201 -10.82 22.90 -34.11
N TYR A 202 -10.37 21.65 -34.09
CA TYR A 202 -8.95 21.35 -34.03
C TYR A 202 -8.30 21.81 -35.34
N PRO A 203 -7.31 22.73 -35.28
CA PRO A 203 -6.69 23.25 -36.48
C PRO A 203 -5.87 22.18 -37.19
N GLY A 204 -5.25 21.26 -36.46
CA GLY A 204 -4.22 20.38 -37.01
C GLY A 204 -2.96 21.17 -37.40
N ASP A 205 -1.81 20.50 -37.40
CA ASP A 205 -0.56 21.01 -37.96
C ASP A 205 -0.48 20.73 -39.47
#